data_AF-A0A6M0A8F9-F1
#
_entry.id   AF-A0A6M0A8F9-F1
#
_cell.length_a   1.000
_cell.length_b   1.000
_cell.length_c   1.000
_cell.angle_alpha   90.00
_cell.angle_beta   90.00
_cell.angle_gamma   90.00
#
_symmetry.space_group_name_H-M   'P 1'
#
loop_
_entity.id
_entity.type
_entity.pdbx_description
1 polymer ?
#
loop_
_entity_poly.entity_id
_entity_poly.type
_entity_poly.pdbx_seq_one_letter_code
_entity_poly.pdbx_strand_id
1 'polypeptide(L)'
;MSEYIKAEYGALAKNELIQNNRASMLASGYTDIQLDMLPPKAIMGIACGNPTSACDLQPGMKLLDLGCGVGTDVILGGLKVMPGGLSIGLDFLPEMITRLFHEIG
;
A
#
# COMPACT_ATOMS: atom_id res chain seq x y z
N MET A 1 8.39 12.48 14.54
CA MET A 1 7.21 11.66 14.89
C MET A 1 7.27 11.36 16.38
N SER A 2 6.18 11.54 17.14
CA SER A 2 6.18 11.23 18.57
C SER A 2 6.24 9.72 18.81
N GLU A 3 6.79 9.30 19.94
CA GLU A 3 6.79 7.89 20.35
C GLU A 3 5.36 7.33 20.46
N TYR A 4 4.40 8.18 20.85
CA TYR A 4 2.99 7.84 20.87
C TYR A 4 2.47 7.41 19.49
N ILE A 5 2.74 8.19 18.44
CA ILE A 5 2.28 7.84 17.08
C ILE A 5 2.95 6.55 16.58
N LYS A 6 4.24 6.35 16.88
CA LYS A 6 4.93 5.10 16.53
C LYS A 6 4.28 3.89 17.20
N ALA A 7 3.92 4.02 18.48
CA ALA A 7 3.28 2.95 19.24
C ALA A 7 1.89 2.60 18.70
N GLU A 8 1.04 3.61 18.48
CA GLU A 8 -0.33 3.39 17.97
C GLU A 8 -0.32 2.83 16.53
N TYR A 9 0.48 3.42 15.63
CA TYR A 9 0.56 2.94 14.25
C TYR A 9 1.24 1.57 14.16
N GLY A 10 2.24 1.32 15.02
CA GLY A 10 2.88 0.00 15.15
C GLY A 10 1.95 -1.07 15.70
N ALA A 11 1.01 -0.72 16.58
CA ALA A 11 -0.03 -1.63 17.04
C ALA A 11 -1.00 -1.99 15.91
N LEU A 12 -1.37 -1.03 15.06
CA LEU A 12 -2.16 -1.29 13.85
C LEU A 12 -1.42 -2.25 12.91
N ALA A 13 -0.13 -2.06 12.63
CA ALA A 13 0.66 -2.96 11.78
C ALA A 13 0.55 -4.45 12.16
N LYS A 14 0.35 -4.73 13.47
CA LYS A 14 0.27 -6.08 14.06
C LYS A 14 -1.17 -6.56 14.25
N ASN A 15 -2.17 -5.69 14.10
CA ASN A 15 -3.57 -6.03 14.29
C ASN A 15 -4.06 -6.93 13.15
N GLU A 16 -4.65 -8.09 13.48
CA GLU A 16 -5.13 -9.06 12.50
C GLU A 16 -6.45 -8.64 11.84
N LEU A 17 -7.29 -7.84 12.52
CA LEU A 17 -8.61 -7.40 12.04
C LEU A 17 -8.54 -6.54 10.77
N ILE A 18 -7.40 -5.92 10.54
CA ILE A 18 -7.15 -5.05 9.39
C ILE A 18 -6.34 -5.77 8.30
N GLN A 19 -5.89 -6.99 8.54
CA GLN A 19 -5.14 -7.76 7.55
C GLN A 19 -6.09 -8.47 6.60
N ASN A 20 -5.75 -8.46 5.31
CA ASN A 20 -6.54 -9.07 4.25
C ASN A 20 -8.02 -8.60 4.22
N ASN A 21 -8.27 -7.37 4.68
CA ASN A 21 -9.62 -6.83 4.78
C ASN A 21 -10.06 -6.23 3.45
N ARG A 22 -10.42 -7.10 2.51
CA ARG A 22 -10.91 -6.71 1.17
C ARG A 22 -12.16 -5.85 1.23
N ALA A 23 -13.08 -6.13 2.15
CA ALA A 23 -14.33 -5.37 2.28
C ALA A 23 -14.06 -3.88 2.55
N SER A 24 -13.12 -3.59 3.46
CA SER A 24 -12.67 -2.21 3.73
C SER A 24 -12.03 -1.57 2.50
N MET A 25 -11.17 -2.30 1.77
CA MET A 25 -10.54 -1.78 0.55
C MET A 25 -11.55 -1.48 -0.57
N LEU A 26 -12.52 -2.35 -0.79
CA LEU A 26 -13.59 -2.11 -1.77
C LEU A 26 -14.40 -0.86 -1.39
N ALA A 27 -14.72 -0.68 -0.11
CA ALA A 27 -15.39 0.52 0.39
C ALA A 27 -14.53 1.79 0.20
N SER A 28 -13.20 1.66 0.23
CA SER A 28 -12.24 2.74 -0.05
C SER A 28 -11.98 2.97 -1.56
N GLY A 29 -12.67 2.27 -2.46
CA GLY A 29 -12.61 2.54 -3.90
C GLY A 29 -11.55 1.74 -4.67
N TYR A 30 -11.02 0.66 -4.10
CA TYR A 30 -10.31 -0.36 -4.87
C TYR A 30 -11.30 -1.28 -5.57
N THR A 31 -10.89 -1.85 -6.69
CA THR A 31 -11.66 -2.86 -7.43
C THR A 31 -11.16 -4.27 -7.12
N ASP A 32 -12.00 -5.29 -7.31
CA ASP A 32 -11.55 -6.68 -7.16
C ASP A 32 -10.35 -7.00 -8.05
N ILE A 33 -10.34 -6.48 -9.28
CA ILE A 33 -9.21 -6.64 -10.22
C ILE A 33 -7.91 -6.07 -9.62
N GLN A 34 -7.95 -4.89 -9.01
CA GLN A 34 -6.78 -4.31 -8.34
C GLN A 34 -6.35 -5.16 -7.15
N LEU A 35 -7.30 -5.62 -6.33
CA LEU A 35 -6.99 -6.43 -5.16
C LEU A 35 -6.43 -7.81 -5.52
N ASP A 36 -6.82 -8.37 -6.65
CA ASP A 36 -6.32 -9.67 -7.14
C ASP A 36 -4.90 -9.57 -7.72
N MET A 37 -4.45 -8.37 -8.08
CA MET A 37 -3.06 -8.11 -8.50
C MET A 37 -2.10 -7.96 -7.31
N LEU A 38 -2.62 -7.83 -6.09
CA LEU A 38 -1.84 -7.61 -4.88
C LEU A 38 -1.48 -8.94 -4.20
N PRO A 39 -0.27 -9.06 -3.63
CA PRO A 39 0.02 -10.09 -2.65
C PRO A 39 -0.98 -10.00 -1.48
N PRO A 40 -1.42 -11.13 -0.88
CA PRO A 40 -2.41 -11.12 0.20
C PRO A 40 -2.05 -10.20 1.37
N LYS A 41 -0.77 -10.06 1.71
CA LYS A 41 -0.32 -9.18 2.80
C LYS A 41 -0.31 -7.69 2.45
N ALA A 42 -0.40 -7.34 1.16
CA ALA A 42 -0.56 -5.97 0.68
C ALA A 42 -2.04 -5.52 0.66
N ILE A 43 -2.98 -6.39 1.03
CA ILE A 43 -4.39 -6.05 1.26
C ILE A 43 -4.55 -5.72 2.74
N MET A 44 -4.73 -4.44 3.07
CA MET A 44 -4.87 -3.98 4.46
C MET A 44 -5.97 -2.93 4.60
N GLY A 45 -6.93 -3.16 5.49
CA GLY A 45 -8.14 -2.37 5.64
C GLY A 45 -7.98 -1.00 6.29
N ILE A 46 -6.81 -0.37 6.17
CA ILE A 46 -6.51 0.97 6.70
C ILE A 46 -6.44 2.06 5.64
N ALA A 47 -6.56 1.74 4.35
CA ALA A 47 -6.43 2.77 3.32
C ALA A 47 -7.64 3.72 3.33
N CYS A 48 -7.36 5.02 3.27
CA CYS A 48 -8.33 6.09 3.17
C CYS A 48 -8.60 6.50 1.71
N GLY A 49 -8.79 5.53 0.82
CA GLY A 49 -9.05 5.78 -0.59
C GLY A 49 -8.18 4.94 -1.52
N ASN A 50 -8.28 5.22 -2.83
CA ASN A 50 -7.45 4.66 -3.90
C ASN A 50 -6.72 5.79 -4.66
N PRO A 51 -5.61 6.33 -4.11
CA PRO A 51 -4.85 7.43 -4.71
C PRO A 51 -4.43 7.15 -6.16
N THR A 52 -4.07 5.90 -6.47
CA THR A 52 -3.63 5.56 -7.83
C THR A 52 -4.73 5.72 -8.87
N SER A 53 -6.01 5.63 -8.49
CA SER A 53 -7.14 5.84 -9.39
C SER A 53 -7.46 7.32 -9.62
N ALA A 54 -7.05 8.21 -8.72
CA ALA A 54 -7.23 9.66 -8.87
C ALA A 54 -6.13 10.34 -9.70
N CYS A 55 -5.01 9.65 -9.92
CA CYS A 55 -3.87 10.14 -10.68
C CYS A 55 -3.81 9.54 -12.09
N ASP A 56 -3.57 10.38 -13.10
CA ASP A 56 -3.32 9.96 -14.48
C ASP A 56 -1.87 9.46 -14.64
N LEU A 57 -1.54 8.37 -13.96
CA LEU A 57 -0.23 7.74 -14.01
C LEU A 57 0.00 7.09 -15.38
N GLN A 58 1.09 7.46 -16.02
CA GLN A 58 1.46 7.00 -17.36
C GLN A 58 2.78 6.21 -17.34
N PRO A 59 2.99 5.30 -18.30
CA PRO A 59 4.27 4.63 -18.49
C PRO A 59 5.44 5.62 -18.55
N GLY A 60 6.55 5.30 -17.87
CA GLY A 60 7.73 6.16 -17.80
C GLY A 60 7.71 7.19 -16.65
N MET A 61 6.58 7.39 -15.97
CA MET A 61 6.50 8.29 -14.82
C MET A 61 7.16 7.71 -13.57
N LYS A 62 7.50 8.61 -12.64
CA LYS A 62 8.02 8.25 -11.32
C LYS A 62 7.00 8.59 -10.24
N LEU A 63 6.67 7.63 -9.39
CA LEU A 63 5.76 7.75 -8.26
C LEU A 63 6.52 7.61 -6.95
N LEU A 64 6.22 8.49 -5.99
CA LEU A 64 6.65 8.39 -4.60
C LEU A 64 5.41 8.34 -3.71
N ASP A 65 5.26 7.25 -2.96
CA ASP A 65 4.18 7.06 -1.99
C ASP A 65 4.72 7.29 -0.57
N LEU A 66 4.11 8.24 0.16
CA LEU A 66 4.54 8.67 1.49
C LEU A 66 3.57 8.14 2.54
N GLY A 67 4.06 7.27 3.43
CA GLY A 67 3.23 6.48 4.32
C GLY A 67 2.67 5.25 3.61
N CYS A 68 3.52 4.56 2.83
CA CYS A 68 3.07 3.49 1.93
C CYS A 68 2.51 2.25 2.64
N GLY A 69 2.68 2.13 3.97
CA GLY A 69 2.22 0.98 4.74
C GLY A 69 2.73 -0.32 4.17
N VAL A 70 1.80 -1.24 3.85
CA VAL A 70 2.09 -2.55 3.26
C VAL A 70 2.26 -2.52 1.73
N GLY A 71 2.37 -1.33 1.12
CA GLY A 71 2.76 -1.15 -0.29
C GLY A 71 1.64 -1.29 -1.33
N THR A 72 0.37 -1.24 -0.93
CA THR A 72 -0.79 -1.34 -1.83
C THR A 72 -0.69 -0.38 -3.03
N ASP A 73 -0.55 0.92 -2.74
CA ASP A 73 -0.49 1.97 -3.77
C ASP A 73 0.84 1.97 -4.53
N VAL A 74 1.94 1.59 -3.88
CA VAL A 74 3.25 1.43 -4.51
C VAL A 74 3.18 0.39 -5.63
N ILE A 75 2.57 -0.77 -5.35
CA ILE A 75 2.45 -1.88 -6.30
C ILE A 75 1.51 -1.48 -7.45
N LEU A 76 0.30 -1.01 -7.14
CA LEU A 76 -0.68 -0.62 -8.15
C LEU A 76 -0.18 0.55 -9.01
N GLY A 77 0.48 1.53 -8.41
CA GLY A 77 1.12 2.62 -9.12
C GLY A 77 2.28 2.14 -10.00
N GLY A 78 3.08 1.19 -9.49
CA GLY A 78 4.15 0.52 -10.24
C GLY A 78 3.63 -0.14 -11.52
N LEU A 79 2.52 -0.87 -11.43
CA LEU A 79 1.87 -1.49 -12.59
C LEU A 79 1.41 -0.45 -13.63
N LYS A 80 0.97 0.74 -13.20
CA LYS A 80 0.53 1.82 -14.11
C LYS A 80 1.68 2.54 -14.80
N VAL A 81 2.80 2.75 -14.11
CA VAL A 81 3.95 3.48 -14.67
C VAL A 81 4.91 2.60 -15.48
N MET A 82 4.64 1.29 -15.56
CA MET A 82 5.37 0.37 -16.41
C MET A 82 4.85 0.39 -17.86
N PRO A 83 5.70 0.11 -18.87
CA PRO A 83 7.16 -0.04 -18.78
C PRO A 83 7.88 1.31 -18.61
N GLY A 84 9.10 1.28 -18.09
CA GLY A 84 10.02 2.43 -18.07
C GLY A 84 9.82 3.43 -16.93
N GLY A 85 8.80 3.26 -16.09
CA GLY A 85 8.59 4.06 -14.89
C GLY A 85 9.16 3.42 -13.63
N LEU A 86 8.94 4.10 -12.50
CA LEU A 86 9.42 3.66 -11.18
C LEU A 86 8.42 4.07 -10.10
N SER A 87 8.09 3.16 -9.19
CA SER A 87 7.28 3.44 -8.00
C SER A 87 8.10 3.15 -6.75
N ILE A 88 8.14 4.10 -5.83
CA ILE A 88 8.91 4.02 -4.57
C ILE A 88 7.96 4.26 -3.41
N GLY A 89 7.95 3.35 -2.45
CA GLY A 89 7.28 3.53 -1.15
C GLY A 89 8.24 4.01 -0.08
N LEU A 90 7.78 4.95 0.74
CA LEU A 90 8.45 5.37 1.96
C LEU A 90 7.46 5.21 3.13
N ASP A 91 7.82 4.40 4.12
CA ASP A 91 7.13 4.36 5.41
C ASP A 91 8.18 4.57 6.52
N PHE A 92 7.73 4.99 7.70
CA PHE A 92 8.61 5.18 8.85
C PHE A 92 8.58 4.00 9.82
N LEU A 93 7.62 3.07 9.70
CA LEU A 93 7.54 1.86 10.50
C LEU A 93 8.29 0.70 9.83
N PRO A 94 9.37 0.19 10.46
CA PRO A 94 10.07 -1.00 9.98
C PRO A 94 9.14 -2.20 9.82
N GLU A 95 8.15 -2.38 10.70
CA GLU A 95 7.21 -3.50 10.64
C GLU A 95 6.35 -3.49 9.36
N MET A 96 5.97 -2.31 8.87
CA MET A 96 5.23 -2.16 7.62
C MET A 96 6.12 -2.52 6.42
N ILE A 97 7.36 -2.02 6.45
CA ILE A 97 8.36 -2.24 5.41
C ILE A 97 8.74 -3.73 5.31
N THR A 98 9.07 -4.38 6.42
CA THR A 98 9.46 -5.80 6.43
C THR A 98 8.36 -6.70 5.89
N ARG A 99 7.10 -6.38 6.19
CA ARG A 99 5.94 -7.14 5.71
C ARG A 99 5.80 -7.10 4.19
N LEU A 100 6.07 -5.95 3.59
CA LEU A 100 6.09 -5.76 2.13
C LEU A 100 7.21 -6.57 1.47
N PHE A 101 8.44 -6.47 1.97
CA PHE A 101 9.61 -7.11 1.35
C PHE A 101 9.57 -8.65 1.37
N HIS A 102 8.89 -9.27 2.34
CA HIS A 102 8.80 -10.74 2.42
C HIS A 102 7.86 -11.37 1.38
N GLU A 103 7.10 -10.58 0.62
CA GLU A 103 6.11 -11.08 -0.35
C GLU A 103 6.49 -10.85 -1.81
N ILE A 104 7.48 -9.99 -2.07
CA ILE A 104 7.93 -9.63 -3.43
C ILE A 104 9.21 -10.41 -3.79
N GLY A 105 9.45 -11.54 -3.11
CA GLY A 105 10.56 -12.46 -3.37
C GLY A 105 10.25 -13.45 -4.48
#